data_AF-A0A7C8FCD8-F1
#
_entry.id   AF-A0A7C8FCD8-F1
#
_cell.length_a   1.000
_cell.length_b   1.000
_cell.length_c   1.000
_cell.angle_alpha   90.00
_cell.angle_beta   90.00
_cell.angle_gamma   90.00
#
_symmetry.space_group_name_H-M   'P 1'
#
loop_
_entity.id
_entity.type
_entity.pdbx_description
1 polymer ?
#
loop_
_entity_poly.entity_id
_entity_poly.type
_entity_poly.pdbx_seq_one_letter_code
_entity_poly.pdbx_strand_id
1 'polypeptide(L)'
;MTKVLANKSQAIAAHRASMMTLRRNIVVLTATIDPSDGNITIALSDKHERLRQYLENIRNLILKTDFTHIIFCENSNYTHDFSELISLANNNCKALEILSFTGSNEIIKDKGKSYGEAEILNFAVDNSMHLEDDNVTFYKLTGRIFVDNINKILRENCCDNIFIRWDVRKKEVDTRFFKVQTRFYKKNLYRLLDQMNESCGLSIEEVYFNHLKGNATIHSFKTYPAIRGICASLGKPYDLGLFKSIYRKLQLKTGLLDLRRCS
;
A
#
# COMPACT_ATOMS: atom_id res chain seq x y z
N MET A 1 21.15 -23.35 -40.49
CA MET A 1 19.95 -22.86 -39.74
C MET A 1 20.25 -22.54 -38.27
N THR A 2 20.91 -23.40 -37.50
CA THR A 2 20.97 -23.37 -36.02
C THR A 2 21.36 -22.02 -35.39
N LYS A 3 22.39 -21.32 -35.88
CA LYS A 3 22.81 -20.00 -35.34
C LYS A 3 21.71 -18.93 -35.40
N VAL A 4 20.85 -18.95 -36.42
CA VAL A 4 19.77 -17.95 -36.58
C VAL A 4 18.67 -18.15 -35.52
N LEU A 5 18.40 -19.40 -35.14
CA LEU A 5 17.44 -19.74 -34.08
C LEU A 5 17.99 -19.36 -32.71
N ALA A 6 19.28 -19.60 -32.44
CA ALA A 6 19.94 -19.18 -31.21
C ALA A 6 19.87 -17.66 -31.00
N ASN A 7 20.20 -16.87 -32.04
CA ASN A 7 20.12 -15.41 -31.99
C ASN A 7 18.67 -14.91 -31.77
N LYS A 8 17.66 -15.54 -32.39
CA LYS A 8 16.26 -15.18 -32.12
C LYS A 8 15.85 -15.48 -30.67
N SER A 9 16.24 -16.62 -30.11
CA SER A 9 15.95 -16.95 -28.71
C SER A 9 16.65 -16.00 -27.73
N GLN A 10 17.91 -15.64 -27.99
CA GLN A 10 18.62 -14.63 -27.19
C GLN A 10 18.00 -13.23 -27.33
N ALA A 11 17.59 -12.81 -28.53
CA ALA A 11 16.91 -11.54 -28.74
C ALA A 11 15.55 -11.49 -28.04
N ILE A 12 14.77 -12.57 -28.06
CA ILE A 12 13.49 -12.67 -27.33
C ILE A 12 13.72 -12.69 -25.82
N ALA A 13 14.77 -13.35 -25.33
CA ALA A 13 15.15 -13.33 -23.92
C ALA A 13 15.60 -11.93 -23.47
N ALA A 14 16.42 -11.24 -24.27
CA ALA A 14 16.88 -9.87 -24.01
C ALA A 14 15.74 -8.84 -24.13
N HIS A 15 14.80 -9.02 -25.05
CA HIS A 15 13.60 -8.18 -25.16
C HIS A 15 12.63 -8.42 -24.00
N ARG A 16 12.44 -9.68 -23.56
CA ARG A 16 11.68 -9.98 -22.33
C ARG A 16 12.37 -9.43 -21.08
N ALA A 17 13.70 -9.53 -20.99
CA ALA A 17 14.47 -8.89 -19.94
C ALA A 17 14.22 -7.37 -19.97
N SER A 18 14.44 -6.71 -21.11
CA SER A 18 14.17 -5.28 -21.31
C SER A 18 12.73 -4.85 -20.97
N MET A 19 11.72 -5.64 -21.31
CA MET A 19 10.32 -5.41 -20.90
C MET A 19 10.07 -5.61 -19.40
N MET A 20 10.88 -6.41 -18.71
CA MET A 20 10.92 -6.45 -17.25
C MET A 20 11.73 -5.26 -16.68
N THR A 21 12.77 -4.80 -17.37
CA THR A 21 13.65 -3.66 -17.02
C THR A 21 13.00 -2.27 -17.21
N LEU A 22 11.67 -2.13 -17.14
CA LEU A 22 11.05 -0.82 -16.85
C LEU A 22 9.60 -0.84 -16.32
N ARG A 23 9.13 -1.96 -15.74
CA ARG A 23 7.93 -1.89 -14.88
C ARG A 23 8.27 -1.13 -13.60
N ARG A 24 7.84 0.14 -13.51
CA ARG A 24 7.91 0.93 -12.28
C ARG A 24 7.03 0.28 -11.20
N ASN A 25 7.65 -0.49 -10.30
CA ASN A 25 7.00 -0.97 -9.09
C ASN A 25 7.10 0.15 -8.05
N ILE A 26 6.01 0.89 -7.85
CA ILE A 26 5.92 2.02 -6.92
C ILE A 26 5.17 1.59 -5.65
N VAL A 27 5.68 1.97 -4.48
CA VAL A 27 4.96 1.84 -3.20
C VAL A 27 4.75 3.20 -2.54
N VAL A 28 3.52 3.46 -2.08
CA VAL A 28 3.18 4.59 -1.19
C VAL A 28 3.05 4.05 0.22
N LEU A 29 3.95 4.49 1.10
CA LEU A 29 3.90 4.25 2.53
C LEU A 29 3.09 5.36 3.19
N THR A 30 2.05 4.95 3.91
CA THR A 30 1.16 5.83 4.68
C THR A 30 1.64 5.92 6.13
N ALA A 31 1.84 7.12 6.65
CA ALA A 31 2.47 7.34 7.94
C ALA A 31 1.92 8.53 8.75
N THR A 32 2.10 8.43 10.06
CA THR A 32 1.95 9.53 11.03
C THR A 32 3.01 9.24 12.08
N ILE A 33 4.08 10.02 12.12
CA ILE A 33 5.19 9.77 13.06
C ILE A 33 4.76 10.16 14.46
N ASP A 34 4.37 11.43 14.65
CA ASP A 34 3.86 11.94 15.93
C ASP A 34 2.32 11.94 15.95
N PRO A 35 1.67 11.16 16.83
CA PRO A 35 0.21 11.14 16.93
C PRO A 35 -0.37 12.18 17.90
N SER A 36 0.44 13.00 18.58
CA SER A 36 0.00 13.88 19.68
C SER A 36 -1.17 14.78 19.29
N ASP A 37 -1.04 15.48 18.16
CA ASP A 37 -1.90 16.61 17.81
C ASP A 37 -3.31 16.18 17.41
N GLY A 38 -3.47 14.91 17.04
CA GLY A 38 -4.76 14.29 16.75
C GLY A 38 -5.55 13.86 17.99
N ASN A 39 -4.95 13.80 19.18
CA ASN A 39 -5.58 13.37 20.45
C ASN A 39 -6.32 12.01 20.44
N ILE A 40 -6.19 11.21 19.38
CA ILE A 40 -6.88 9.93 19.25
C ILE A 40 -6.20 8.89 20.13
N THR A 41 -6.97 8.07 20.86
CA THR A 41 -6.40 6.94 21.59
C THR A 41 -5.75 5.94 20.60
N ILE A 42 -4.46 5.68 20.78
CA ILE A 42 -3.66 4.71 20.01
C ILE A 42 -2.83 3.90 21.01
N ALA A 43 -2.86 2.57 20.90
CA ALA A 43 -2.13 1.66 21.80
C ALA A 43 -0.59 1.73 21.67
N LEU A 44 -0.10 2.44 20.65
CA LEU A 44 1.29 2.84 20.48
C LEU A 44 1.36 4.34 20.12
N SER A 45 1.47 5.15 21.17
CA SER A 45 1.60 6.61 21.11
C SER A 45 3.05 7.10 20.97
N ASP A 46 4.04 6.31 21.39
CA ASP A 46 5.47 6.68 21.32
C ASP A 46 5.93 6.93 19.88
N LYS A 47 6.27 8.19 19.59
CA LYS A 47 6.77 8.64 18.29
C LYS A 47 8.16 8.14 17.93
N HIS A 48 9.03 7.86 18.92
CA HIS A 48 10.37 7.35 18.66
C HIS A 48 10.31 5.88 18.21
N GLU A 49 9.50 5.05 18.88
CA GLU A 49 9.24 3.68 18.42
C GLU A 49 8.49 3.65 17.08
N ARG A 50 7.54 4.57 16.84
CA ARG A 50 6.87 4.70 15.53
C ARG A 50 7.87 5.06 14.43
N LEU A 51 8.70 6.08 14.63
CA LEU A 51 9.76 6.48 13.72
C LEU A 51 10.69 5.30 13.41
N ARG A 52 11.18 4.60 14.44
CA ARG A 52 12.03 3.42 14.29
C ARG A 52 11.36 2.32 13.45
N GLN A 53 10.07 2.07 13.64
CA GLN A 53 9.30 1.11 12.84
C GLN A 53 9.15 1.56 11.37
N TYR A 54 8.93 2.85 11.10
CA TYR A 54 8.89 3.39 9.74
C TYR A 54 10.25 3.28 9.03
N LEU A 55 11.34 3.72 9.68
CA LEU A 55 12.71 3.66 9.14
C LEU A 55 13.16 2.23 8.83
N GLU A 56 12.91 1.28 9.74
CA GLU A 56 13.19 -0.14 9.52
C GLU A 56 12.36 -0.69 8.35
N ASN A 57 11.09 -0.30 8.20
CA ASN A 57 10.28 -0.75 7.06
C ASN A 57 10.78 -0.19 5.72
N ILE A 58 11.15 1.10 5.66
CA ILE A 58 11.78 1.73 4.48
C ILE A 58 13.09 0.99 4.14
N ARG A 59 13.95 0.72 5.14
CA ARG A 59 15.20 -0.03 4.96
C ARG A 59 14.96 -1.44 4.40
N ASN A 60 13.93 -2.14 4.88
CA ASN A 60 13.53 -3.44 4.35
C ASN A 60 13.00 -3.36 2.91
N LEU A 61 12.22 -2.33 2.57
CA LEU A 61 11.71 -2.12 1.21
C LEU A 61 12.85 -1.81 0.23
N ILE A 62 13.83 -0.99 0.64
CA ILE A 62 15.05 -0.75 -0.14
C ILE A 62 15.82 -2.06 -0.35
N LEU A 63 16.20 -2.76 0.72
CA LEU A 63 17.17 -3.87 0.63
C LEU A 63 16.59 -5.21 0.19
N LYS A 64 15.29 -5.47 0.39
CA LYS A 64 14.72 -6.83 0.28
C LYS A 64 13.62 -6.98 -0.77
N THR A 65 13.31 -5.93 -1.55
CA THR A 65 12.14 -5.97 -2.45
C THR A 65 12.38 -5.59 -3.92
N ASP A 66 11.47 -6.02 -4.79
CA ASP A 66 11.46 -5.69 -6.22
C ASP A 66 10.78 -4.31 -6.51
N PHE A 67 10.52 -3.48 -5.48
CA PHE A 67 10.09 -2.08 -5.66
C PHE A 67 11.25 -1.21 -6.18
N THR A 68 10.96 -0.34 -7.15
CA THR A 68 11.95 0.59 -7.73
C THR A 68 11.76 2.04 -7.30
N HIS A 69 10.55 2.41 -6.86
CA HIS A 69 10.23 3.73 -6.32
C HIS A 69 9.50 3.54 -4.99
N ILE A 70 9.96 4.22 -3.94
CA ILE A 70 9.38 4.19 -2.59
C ILE A 70 9.01 5.63 -2.24
N ILE A 71 7.74 5.87 -1.98
CA ILE A 71 7.19 7.16 -1.56
C ILE A 71 6.83 7.01 -0.10
N PHE A 72 7.44 7.77 0.80
CA PHE A 72 7.05 7.85 2.20
C PHE A 72 6.28 9.14 2.42
N CYS A 73 4.97 9.03 2.70
CA CYS A 73 4.11 10.18 2.94
C CYS A 73 3.58 10.17 4.37
N GLU A 74 3.83 11.25 5.11
CA GLU A 74 3.46 11.37 6.52
C GLU A 74 2.77 12.70 6.85
N ASN A 75 1.74 12.66 7.70
CA ASN A 75 0.86 13.80 7.99
C ASN A 75 1.05 14.46 9.37
N SER A 76 2.19 14.23 10.04
CA SER A 76 2.56 14.86 11.32
C SER A 76 3.61 15.97 11.19
N ASN A 77 3.97 16.37 9.97
CA ASN A 77 4.98 17.37 9.64
C ASN A 77 6.30 17.19 10.43
N TYR A 78 6.73 15.94 10.60
CA TYR A 78 7.77 15.56 11.55
C TYR A 78 9.17 15.63 10.94
N THR A 79 9.93 16.65 11.34
CA THR A 79 11.32 16.84 10.89
C THR A 79 12.23 15.68 11.32
N HIS A 80 12.79 14.98 10.34
CA HIS A 80 13.83 13.95 10.52
C HIS A 80 14.78 13.95 9.31
N ASP A 81 16.05 13.61 9.52
CA ASP A 81 17.00 13.46 8.42
C ASP A 81 16.91 12.05 7.83
N PHE A 82 16.46 11.97 6.58
CA PHE A 82 16.36 10.74 5.80
C PHE A 82 17.59 10.48 4.90
N SER A 83 18.66 11.29 5.01
CA SER A 83 19.84 11.24 4.14
C SER A 83 20.47 9.83 4.00
N GLU A 84 20.60 9.07 5.09
CA GLU A 84 21.12 7.69 5.05
C GLU A 84 20.23 6.78 4.18
N LEU A 85 18.90 6.88 4.34
CA LEU A 85 17.95 6.05 3.58
C LEU A 85 17.85 6.45 2.11
N ILE A 86 17.98 7.75 1.79
CA ILE A 86 18.04 8.24 0.41
C ILE A 86 19.34 7.75 -0.26
N SER A 87 20.48 7.86 0.43
CA SER A 87 21.75 7.29 -0.02
C SER A 87 21.65 5.77 -0.22
N LEU A 88 21.05 5.05 0.73
CA LEU A 88 20.83 3.60 0.65
C LEU A 88 19.94 3.21 -0.54
N ALA A 89 18.88 3.98 -0.83
CA ALA A 89 18.01 3.77 -1.97
C ALA A 89 18.77 3.95 -3.30
N ASN A 90 19.51 5.06 -3.44
CA ASN A 90 20.34 5.33 -4.62
C ASN A 90 21.39 4.22 -4.85
N ASN A 91 22.08 3.79 -3.81
CA ASN A 91 23.06 2.69 -3.85
C ASN A 91 22.44 1.32 -4.17
N ASN A 92 21.11 1.17 -4.10
CA ASN A 92 20.36 -0.02 -4.51
C ASN A 92 19.56 0.20 -5.81
N CYS A 93 19.86 1.27 -6.56
CA CYS A 93 19.18 1.67 -7.81
C CYS A 93 17.67 1.92 -7.65
N LYS A 94 17.27 2.62 -6.58
CA LYS A 94 15.88 2.95 -6.26
C LYS A 94 15.70 4.44 -5.95
N ALA A 95 14.55 4.98 -6.30
CA ALA A 95 14.11 6.27 -5.80
C ALA A 95 13.48 6.12 -4.40
N LEU A 96 13.83 7.02 -3.48
CA LEU A 96 13.12 7.25 -2.22
C LEU A 96 12.67 8.72 -2.20
N GLU A 97 11.37 8.93 -2.25
CA GLU A 97 10.71 10.24 -2.13
C GLU A 97 10.14 10.38 -0.72
N ILE A 98 10.39 11.52 -0.06
CA ILE A 98 9.87 11.85 1.27
C ILE A 98 8.89 13.01 1.12
N LEU A 99 7.63 12.77 1.50
CA LEU A 99 6.56 13.76 1.54
C LEU A 99 6.10 13.93 2.99
N SER A 100 6.06 15.17 3.47
CA SER A 100 5.70 15.52 4.84
C SER A 100 4.76 16.72 4.80
N PHE A 101 3.67 16.66 5.56
CA PHE A 101 2.68 17.74 5.67
C PHE A 101 1.97 17.70 7.03
N THR A 102 1.25 18.78 7.36
CA THR A 102 0.36 18.80 8.53
C THR A 102 -1.03 18.35 8.10
N GLY A 103 -1.50 17.20 8.61
CA GLY A 103 -2.86 16.71 8.37
C GLY A 103 -3.95 17.55 9.03
N SER A 104 -5.20 17.37 8.62
CA SER A 104 -6.36 18.12 9.15
C SER A 104 -6.76 17.63 10.54
N ASN A 105 -5.91 17.86 11.54
CA ASN A 105 -6.04 17.29 12.89
C ASN A 105 -7.41 17.51 13.55
N GLU A 106 -8.07 18.66 13.36
CA GLU A 106 -9.43 18.89 13.88
C GLU A 106 -10.50 18.05 13.15
N ILE A 107 -10.37 17.85 11.84
CA ILE A 107 -11.26 16.97 11.07
C ILE A 107 -11.00 15.50 11.42
N ILE A 108 -9.75 15.13 11.69
CA ILE A 108 -9.36 13.78 12.13
C ILE A 108 -9.90 13.47 13.54
N LYS A 109 -10.02 14.47 14.43
CA LYS A 109 -10.67 14.32 15.76
C LYS A 109 -12.17 14.02 15.64
N ASP A 110 -12.85 14.67 14.69
CA ASP A 110 -14.29 14.49 14.43
C ASP A 110 -14.59 13.20 13.64
N LYS A 111 -13.93 13.00 12.50
CA LYS A 111 -14.20 11.90 11.56
C LYS A 111 -13.41 10.61 11.83
N GLY A 112 -12.37 10.66 12.66
CA GLY A 112 -11.55 9.50 13.03
C GLY A 112 -10.36 9.20 12.10
N LYS A 113 -9.67 8.09 12.39
CA LYS A 113 -8.37 7.72 11.79
C LYS A 113 -8.45 7.48 10.28
N SER A 114 -9.55 6.91 9.81
CA SER A 114 -9.85 6.64 8.40
C SER A 114 -9.68 7.88 7.51
N TYR A 115 -10.10 9.05 7.99
CA TYR A 115 -9.94 10.31 7.27
C TYR A 115 -8.45 10.62 7.06
N GLY A 116 -7.62 10.53 8.12
CA GLY A 116 -6.18 10.77 8.03
C GLY A 116 -5.45 9.81 7.08
N GLU A 117 -5.79 8.51 7.09
CA GLU A 117 -5.19 7.52 6.18
C GLU A 117 -5.51 7.83 4.70
N ALA A 118 -6.72 8.31 4.40
CA ALA A 118 -7.12 8.74 3.05
C ALA A 118 -6.56 10.13 2.67
N GLU A 119 -6.42 11.04 3.62
CA GLU A 119 -5.80 12.36 3.43
C GLU A 119 -4.32 12.21 3.02
N ILE A 120 -3.56 11.34 3.68
CA ILE A 120 -2.17 11.00 3.28
C ILE A 120 -2.12 10.47 1.84
N LEU A 121 -3.10 9.65 1.42
CA LEU A 121 -3.15 9.10 0.08
C LEU A 121 -3.51 10.14 -0.99
N ASN A 122 -4.43 11.06 -0.67
CA ASN A 122 -4.73 12.21 -1.55
C ASN A 122 -3.48 13.09 -1.69
N PHE A 123 -2.83 13.46 -0.58
CA PHE A 123 -1.61 14.27 -0.60
C PHE A 123 -0.50 13.61 -1.42
N ALA A 124 -0.25 12.30 -1.22
CA ALA A 124 0.75 11.56 -1.98
C ALA A 124 0.43 11.53 -3.50
N VAL A 125 -0.84 11.34 -3.88
CA VAL A 125 -1.27 11.28 -5.28
C VAL A 125 -1.18 12.64 -6.00
N ASP A 126 -1.30 13.75 -5.27
CA ASP A 126 -1.24 15.10 -5.83
C ASP A 126 0.17 15.72 -5.81
N ASN A 127 1.06 15.29 -4.90
CA ASN A 127 2.38 15.91 -4.68
C ASN A 127 3.58 15.01 -5.05
N SER A 128 3.39 13.71 -5.31
CA SER A 128 4.49 12.82 -5.71
C SER A 128 4.86 12.99 -7.19
N MET A 129 6.14 13.32 -7.46
CA MET A 129 6.69 13.35 -8.83
C MET A 129 6.74 11.96 -9.50
N HIS A 130 6.38 10.91 -8.76
CA HIS A 130 6.29 9.54 -9.26
C HIS A 130 4.85 9.10 -9.57
N LEU A 131 3.84 9.91 -9.20
CA LEU A 131 2.41 9.63 -9.41
C LEU A 131 1.70 10.63 -10.34
N GLU A 132 2.39 11.65 -10.86
CA GLU A 132 1.85 12.64 -11.81
C GLU A 132 1.11 12.00 -13.01
N ASP A 133 1.69 10.95 -13.59
CA ASP A 133 1.09 10.23 -14.73
C ASP A 133 -0.10 9.37 -14.29
N ASP A 134 -1.29 9.77 -14.73
CA ASP A 134 -2.57 9.11 -14.53
C ASP A 134 -2.62 7.64 -15.04
N ASN A 135 -1.67 7.20 -15.87
CA ASN A 135 -1.53 5.79 -16.28
C ASN A 135 -0.84 4.91 -15.23
N VAL A 136 -0.01 5.49 -14.35
CA VAL A 136 0.83 4.78 -13.39
C VAL A 136 -0.01 4.02 -12.37
N THR A 137 0.54 2.91 -11.87
CA THR A 137 -0.04 2.15 -10.77
C THR A 137 0.89 2.08 -9.58
N PHE A 138 0.38 2.34 -8.39
CA PHE A 138 1.11 2.21 -7.13
C PHE A 138 0.50 1.15 -6.23
N TYR A 139 1.32 0.61 -5.35
CA TYR A 139 0.87 -0.20 -4.22
C TYR A 139 0.79 0.68 -2.99
N LYS A 140 -0.34 0.73 -2.32
CA LYS A 140 -0.44 1.33 -0.99
C LYS A 140 0.04 0.32 0.05
N LEU A 141 0.83 0.77 1.02
CA LEU A 141 1.23 -0.02 2.19
C LEU A 141 1.16 0.85 3.46
N THR A 142 0.56 0.35 4.53
CA THR A 142 0.62 1.06 5.83
C THR A 142 2.06 1.00 6.38
N GLY A 143 2.68 2.15 6.65
CA GLY A 143 4.14 2.26 6.76
C GLY A 143 4.82 1.52 7.92
N ARG A 144 4.07 0.96 8.88
CA ARG A 144 4.57 0.13 9.99
C ARG A 144 4.35 -1.38 9.81
N ILE A 145 4.02 -1.83 8.59
CA ILE A 145 3.94 -3.25 8.25
C ILE A 145 4.77 -3.60 7.01
N PHE A 146 5.31 -4.82 7.03
CA PHE A 146 5.99 -5.43 5.89
C PHE A 146 5.15 -6.58 5.34
N VAL A 147 5.34 -6.91 4.06
CA VAL A 147 4.68 -8.04 3.38
C VAL A 147 5.76 -9.05 2.99
N ASP A 148 5.94 -10.11 3.77
CA ASP A 148 7.11 -11.01 3.65
C ASP A 148 7.19 -11.74 2.29
N ASN A 149 6.08 -11.81 1.54
CA ASN A 149 6.01 -12.40 0.20
C ASN A 149 5.84 -11.37 -0.94
N ILE A 150 6.15 -10.09 -0.69
CA ILE A 150 5.88 -8.98 -1.62
C ILE A 150 6.47 -9.19 -3.03
N ASN A 151 7.69 -9.68 -3.16
CA ASN A 151 8.33 -9.87 -4.48
C ASN A 151 7.61 -10.91 -5.34
N LYS A 152 6.97 -11.90 -4.71
CA LYS A 152 6.09 -12.84 -5.40
C LYS A 152 4.84 -12.13 -5.92
N ILE A 153 4.24 -11.27 -5.11
CA ILE A 153 3.07 -10.45 -5.47
C ILE A 153 3.41 -9.49 -6.62
N LEU A 154 4.56 -8.81 -6.59
CA LEU A 154 4.99 -7.88 -7.64
C LEU A 154 5.17 -8.58 -9.01
N ARG A 155 5.71 -9.81 -9.02
CA ARG A 155 5.89 -10.60 -10.25
C ARG A 155 4.60 -11.26 -10.76
N GLU A 156 3.69 -11.66 -9.88
CA GLU A 156 2.47 -12.37 -10.27
C GLU A 156 1.36 -11.44 -10.79
N ASN A 157 1.25 -10.22 -10.28
CA ASN A 157 0.07 -9.38 -10.47
C ASN A 157 0.23 -8.38 -11.63
N CYS A 158 -0.63 -8.53 -12.64
CA CYS A 158 -0.61 -7.75 -13.87
C CYS A 158 -1.74 -6.72 -14.01
N CYS A 159 -2.83 -6.87 -13.25
CA CYS A 159 -3.97 -5.96 -13.24
C CYS A 159 -3.65 -4.65 -12.51
N ASP A 160 -4.34 -3.57 -12.84
CA ASP A 160 -3.99 -2.23 -12.35
C ASP A 160 -4.61 -1.91 -10.99
N ASN A 161 -5.89 -2.28 -10.80
CA ASN A 161 -6.63 -2.10 -9.55
C ASN A 161 -6.81 -3.47 -8.88
N ILE A 162 -6.20 -3.65 -7.71
CA ILE A 162 -6.20 -4.92 -6.97
C ILE A 162 -6.51 -4.67 -5.50
N PHE A 163 -7.67 -5.16 -5.09
CA PHE A 163 -8.21 -5.03 -3.74
C PHE A 163 -8.77 -6.40 -3.29
N ILE A 164 -8.76 -6.65 -1.99
CA ILE A 164 -9.33 -7.85 -1.38
C ILE A 164 -10.19 -7.46 -0.18
N ARG A 165 -11.14 -8.30 0.19
CA ARG A 165 -11.90 -8.15 1.44
C ARG A 165 -11.03 -8.46 2.66
N TRP A 166 -11.26 -7.73 3.76
CA TRP A 166 -10.61 -8.01 5.05
C TRP A 166 -11.03 -9.38 5.63
N ASP A 167 -12.32 -9.69 5.60
CA ASP A 167 -12.91 -10.98 6.00
C ASP A 167 -14.18 -11.27 5.19
N VAL A 168 -14.46 -12.54 4.88
CA VAL A 168 -15.63 -12.96 4.09
C VAL A 168 -16.97 -12.64 4.75
N ARG A 169 -17.00 -12.41 6.07
CA ARG A 169 -18.20 -12.02 6.84
C ARG A 169 -18.37 -10.51 6.97
N LYS A 170 -17.39 -9.71 6.56
CA LYS A 170 -17.38 -8.25 6.73
C LYS A 170 -17.58 -7.50 5.41
N LYS A 171 -18.13 -6.29 5.50
CA LYS A 171 -18.25 -5.33 4.40
C LYS A 171 -17.04 -4.37 4.40
N GLU A 172 -15.84 -4.95 4.44
CA GLU A 172 -14.57 -4.22 4.60
C GLU A 172 -13.55 -4.66 3.53
N VAL A 173 -12.84 -3.70 2.94
CA VAL A 173 -11.62 -3.90 2.15
C VAL A 173 -10.41 -4.05 3.07
N ASP A 174 -9.40 -4.84 2.71
CA ASP A 174 -8.10 -4.85 3.39
C ASP A 174 -7.26 -3.66 2.90
N THR A 175 -7.45 -2.50 3.52
CA THR A 175 -6.78 -1.23 3.20
C THR A 175 -5.28 -1.24 3.50
N ARG A 176 -4.77 -2.19 4.29
CA ARG A 176 -3.38 -2.26 4.72
C ARG A 176 -2.41 -2.38 3.55
N PHE A 177 -2.81 -3.13 2.52
CA PHE A 177 -2.02 -3.33 1.31
C PHE A 177 -2.93 -3.61 0.09
N PHE A 178 -2.94 -2.69 -0.88
CA PHE A 178 -3.69 -2.78 -2.13
C PHE A 178 -2.88 -2.22 -3.30
N LYS A 179 -3.33 -2.44 -4.54
CA LYS A 179 -2.77 -1.81 -5.75
C LYS A 179 -3.85 -0.97 -6.44
N VAL A 180 -3.51 0.21 -6.94
CA VAL A 180 -4.45 1.06 -7.70
C VAL A 180 -3.74 1.84 -8.81
N GLN A 181 -4.47 2.19 -9.87
CA GLN A 181 -4.02 3.15 -10.88
C GLN A 181 -4.31 4.59 -10.42
N THR A 182 -3.41 5.54 -10.70
CA THR A 182 -3.57 6.97 -10.35
C THR A 182 -4.91 7.52 -10.83
N ARG A 183 -5.26 7.39 -12.13
CA ARG A 183 -6.57 7.84 -12.65
C ARG A 183 -7.77 7.17 -11.99
N PHE A 184 -7.62 5.91 -11.56
CA PHE A 184 -8.70 5.18 -10.89
C PHE A 184 -8.88 5.69 -9.46
N TYR A 185 -7.78 5.95 -8.74
CA TYR A 185 -7.81 6.56 -7.42
C TYR A 185 -8.44 7.96 -7.48
N LYS A 186 -7.92 8.85 -8.33
CA LYS A 186 -8.44 10.23 -8.53
C LYS A 186 -9.93 10.25 -8.89
N LYS A 187 -10.39 9.36 -9.77
CA LYS A 187 -11.80 9.32 -10.20
C LYS A 187 -12.75 8.70 -9.17
N ASN A 188 -12.36 7.62 -8.49
CA ASN A 188 -13.31 6.77 -7.75
C ASN A 188 -13.10 6.77 -6.23
N LEU A 189 -11.90 7.10 -5.73
CA LEU A 189 -11.53 6.97 -4.31
C LEU A 189 -11.20 8.30 -3.62
N TYR A 190 -10.59 9.25 -4.34
CA TYR A 190 -10.12 10.53 -3.81
C TYR A 190 -11.21 11.32 -3.06
N ARG A 191 -12.41 11.42 -3.65
CA ARG A 191 -13.59 12.12 -3.08
C ARG A 191 -14.37 11.31 -2.05
N LEU A 192 -13.95 10.07 -1.76
CA LEU A 192 -14.57 9.28 -0.69
C LEU A 192 -14.09 9.72 0.70
N LEU A 193 -12.98 10.46 0.79
CA LEU A 193 -12.49 11.12 2.01
C LEU A 193 -13.61 11.91 2.72
N ASP A 194 -14.43 12.63 1.94
CA ASP A 194 -15.53 13.45 2.43
C ASP A 194 -16.59 12.62 3.19
N GLN A 195 -16.77 11.35 2.81
CA GLN A 195 -17.78 10.42 3.33
C GLN A 195 -17.32 9.65 4.59
N MET A 196 -16.04 9.72 4.95
CA MET A 196 -15.50 8.95 6.08
C MET A 196 -15.94 9.56 7.40
N ASN A 197 -16.47 8.72 8.30
CA ASN A 197 -16.78 9.07 9.68
C ASN A 197 -16.84 7.79 10.53
N GLU A 198 -15.79 7.53 11.30
CA GLU A 198 -15.69 6.33 12.14
C GLU A 198 -16.77 6.26 13.23
N SER A 199 -17.25 7.42 13.73
CA SER A 199 -18.33 7.46 14.72
C SER A 199 -19.68 6.98 14.17
N CYS A 200 -19.86 7.04 12.85
CA CYS A 200 -21.06 6.57 12.14
C CYS A 200 -20.91 5.18 11.52
N GLY A 201 -19.78 4.48 11.72
CA GLY A 201 -19.49 3.21 11.02
C GLY A 201 -19.21 3.41 9.52
N LEU A 202 -18.52 4.50 9.17
CA LEU A 202 -18.06 4.80 7.81
C LEU A 202 -16.52 4.88 7.81
N SER A 203 -15.87 3.75 8.11
CA SER A 203 -14.42 3.61 7.99
C SER A 203 -13.95 3.63 6.53
N ILE A 204 -12.64 3.86 6.30
CA ILE A 204 -12.04 3.78 4.96
C ILE A 204 -12.23 2.37 4.35
N GLU A 205 -12.15 1.33 5.17
CA GLU A 205 -12.40 -0.06 4.78
C GLU A 205 -13.83 -0.29 4.26
N GLU A 206 -14.83 0.31 4.92
CA GLU A 206 -16.26 0.15 4.61
C GLU A 206 -16.71 1.05 3.45
N VAL A 207 -16.25 2.30 3.44
CA VAL A 207 -16.52 3.26 2.35
C VAL A 207 -15.93 2.73 1.04
N TYR A 208 -14.68 2.24 1.05
CA TYR A 208 -14.10 1.60 -0.13
C TYR A 208 -14.81 0.28 -0.49
N PHE A 209 -15.27 -0.52 0.48
CA PHE A 209 -16.04 -1.74 0.15
C PHE A 209 -17.34 -1.40 -0.58
N ASN A 210 -18.10 -0.42 -0.10
CA ASN A 210 -19.37 -0.03 -0.68
C ASN A 210 -19.23 0.56 -2.09
N HIS A 211 -18.10 1.23 -2.39
CA HIS A 211 -17.81 1.77 -3.72
C HIS A 211 -17.18 0.75 -4.70
N LEU A 212 -16.42 -0.24 -4.20
CA LEU A 212 -15.66 -1.17 -5.04
C LEU A 212 -16.34 -2.54 -5.25
N LYS A 213 -17.37 -2.90 -4.47
CA LYS A 213 -18.13 -4.14 -4.67
C LYS A 213 -18.80 -4.19 -6.04
N GLY A 214 -18.82 -5.37 -6.66
CA GLY A 214 -19.39 -5.59 -8.01
C GLY A 214 -18.62 -4.95 -9.18
N ASN A 215 -17.67 -4.04 -8.94
CA ASN A 215 -16.96 -3.33 -10.00
C ASN A 215 -16.01 -4.26 -10.77
N ALA A 216 -16.36 -4.56 -12.03
CA ALA A 216 -15.65 -5.51 -12.89
C ALA A 216 -14.16 -5.20 -13.10
N THR A 217 -13.72 -3.95 -12.95
CA THR A 217 -12.32 -3.52 -13.11
C THR A 217 -11.44 -3.77 -11.87
N ILE A 218 -12.04 -4.23 -10.76
CA ILE A 218 -11.33 -4.57 -9.52
C ILE A 218 -10.94 -6.04 -9.52
N HIS A 219 -9.66 -6.33 -9.34
CA HIS A 219 -9.16 -7.70 -9.25
C HIS A 219 -8.72 -8.02 -7.82
N SER A 220 -8.47 -9.30 -7.55
CA SER A 220 -7.83 -9.75 -6.30
C SER A 220 -6.43 -10.29 -6.57
N PHE A 221 -5.56 -10.25 -5.55
CA PHE A 221 -4.20 -10.77 -5.66
C PHE A 221 -4.17 -12.26 -6.03
N LYS A 222 -3.19 -12.69 -6.83
CA LYS A 222 -2.97 -14.13 -7.11
C LYS A 222 -2.40 -14.91 -5.91
N THR A 223 -1.65 -14.24 -5.03
CA THR A 223 -1.14 -14.77 -3.77
C THR A 223 -1.51 -13.82 -2.62
N TYR A 224 -1.96 -14.36 -1.47
CA TYR A 224 -2.39 -13.56 -0.32
C TYR A 224 -1.19 -12.84 0.34
N PRO A 225 -1.29 -11.53 0.66
CA PRO A 225 -0.25 -10.79 1.36
C PRO A 225 0.09 -11.38 2.74
N ALA A 226 1.33 -11.79 2.94
CA ALA A 226 1.84 -12.24 4.22
C ALA A 226 2.27 -11.03 5.07
N ILE A 227 1.30 -10.37 5.69
CA ILE A 227 1.50 -9.13 6.46
C ILE A 227 2.09 -9.43 7.85
N ARG A 228 3.18 -8.74 8.20
CA ARG A 228 3.87 -8.77 9.49
C ARG A 228 4.13 -7.35 10.00
N GLY A 229 4.07 -7.16 11.32
CA GLY A 229 4.18 -5.86 12.01
C GLY A 229 3.23 -5.78 13.21
N ILE A 230 3.02 -4.58 13.77
CA ILE A 230 2.17 -4.37 14.96
C ILE A 230 0.96 -3.47 14.62
N CYS A 231 -0.21 -3.83 15.12
CA CYS A 231 -1.45 -3.08 14.91
C CYS A 231 -1.58 -1.91 15.89
N ALA A 232 -1.54 -0.68 15.37
CA ALA A 232 -1.51 0.54 16.17
C ALA A 232 -2.72 0.74 17.10
N SER A 233 -3.91 0.28 16.71
CA SER A 233 -5.13 0.39 17.53
C SER A 233 -5.25 -0.69 18.61
N LEU A 234 -4.53 -1.81 18.49
CA LEU A 234 -4.72 -3.00 19.34
C LEU A 234 -3.44 -3.47 20.07
N GLY A 235 -2.28 -2.91 19.77
CA GLY A 235 -0.98 -3.30 20.35
C GLY A 235 -0.49 -4.71 19.95
N LYS A 236 -1.27 -5.47 19.17
CA LYS A 236 -1.02 -6.88 18.84
C LYS A 236 -0.30 -7.04 17.50
N PRO A 237 0.52 -8.09 17.32
CA PRO A 237 1.06 -8.44 16.01
C PRO A 237 -0.04 -8.65 14.96
N TYR A 238 0.23 -8.24 13.72
CA TYR A 238 -0.61 -8.58 12.57
C TYR A 238 -0.46 -10.02 12.08
N ASP A 239 0.51 -10.77 12.61
CA ASP A 239 0.81 -12.14 12.21
C ASP A 239 -0.43 -13.04 12.34
N LEU A 240 -0.84 -13.60 11.19
CA LEU A 240 -1.96 -14.53 11.09
C LEU A 240 -1.43 -15.95 11.28
N GLY A 241 -1.19 -16.34 12.54
CA GLY A 241 -0.64 -17.65 12.91
C GLY A 241 -1.17 -18.81 12.06
N LEU A 242 -0.23 -19.68 11.62
CA LEU A 242 -0.27 -20.58 10.46
C LEU A 242 -1.67 -20.95 9.91
N PHE A 243 -2.54 -21.55 10.72
CA PHE A 243 -3.91 -21.93 10.33
C PHE A 243 -4.72 -20.78 9.70
N LYS A 244 -4.65 -19.57 10.26
CA LYS A 244 -5.37 -18.40 9.76
C LYS A 244 -4.76 -17.86 8.46
N SER A 245 -3.44 -17.94 8.30
CA SER A 245 -2.75 -17.66 7.03
C SER A 245 -3.17 -18.64 5.93
N ILE A 246 -3.23 -19.95 6.24
CA ILE A 246 -3.68 -21.00 5.31
C ILE A 246 -5.14 -20.77 4.91
N TYR A 247 -6.02 -20.48 5.89
CA TYR A 247 -7.43 -20.21 5.64
C TYR A 247 -7.65 -18.97 4.75
N ARG A 248 -6.93 -17.86 5.01
CA ARG A 248 -6.98 -16.66 4.14
C ARG A 248 -6.48 -16.94 2.72
N LYS A 249 -5.42 -17.75 2.56
CA LYS A 249 -4.93 -18.20 1.23
C LYS A 249 -5.98 -19.03 0.50
N LEU A 250 -6.76 -19.87 1.20
CA LEU A 250 -7.87 -20.63 0.62
C LEU A 250 -9.06 -19.73 0.24
N GLN A 251 -9.44 -18.78 1.11
CA GLN A 251 -10.50 -17.81 0.82
C GLN A 251 -10.17 -16.92 -0.40
N LEU A 252 -8.89 -16.60 -0.61
CA LEU A 252 -8.44 -15.89 -1.81
C LEU A 252 -8.54 -16.77 -3.06
N LYS A 253 -7.98 -18.00 -3.03
CA LYS A 253 -8.01 -18.95 -4.15
C LYS A 253 -9.42 -19.32 -4.60
N THR A 254 -10.36 -19.43 -3.66
CA THR A 254 -11.78 -19.71 -3.95
C THR A 254 -12.55 -18.48 -4.44
N GLY A 255 -11.96 -17.29 -4.34
CA GLY A 255 -12.57 -16.01 -4.72
C GLY A 255 -13.56 -15.45 -3.69
N LEU A 256 -13.59 -15.96 -2.46
CA LEU A 256 -14.46 -15.43 -1.39
C LEU A 256 -14.03 -14.03 -0.90
N LEU A 257 -12.77 -13.64 -1.15
CA LEU A 257 -12.25 -12.30 -0.90
C LEU A 257 -12.37 -11.35 -2.13
N ASP A 258 -12.96 -11.81 -3.24
CA ASP A 258 -13.12 -11.03 -4.48
C ASP A 258 -14.32 -10.08 -4.39
N LEU A 259 -14.04 -8.78 -4.51
CA LEU A 259 -15.05 -7.72 -4.40
C LEU A 259 -16.08 -7.75 -5.55
N ARG A 260 -15.71 -8.28 -6.73
CA ARG A 260 -16.65 -8.46 -7.86
C ARG A 260 -17.75 -9.47 -7.58
N ARG A 261 -17.54 -10.37 -6.62
CA ARG A 261 -18.51 -11.40 -6.21
C ARG A 261 -19.40 -10.95 -5.04
N CYS A 262 -19.32 -9.68 -4.65
CA CYS A 262 -20.15 -9.09 -3.60
C CYS A 262 -21.29 -8.28 -4.23
N SER A 263 -22.50 -8.45 -3.70
CA SER A 263 -23.71 -7.70 -4.07
C SER A 263 -23.86 -6.38 -3.31
#